data_AF-A0A511ZMV9-F1
#
_entry.id   AF-A0A511ZMV9-F1
#
_cell.length_a   1.000
_cell.length_b   1.000
_cell.length_c   1.000
_cell.angle_alpha   90.00
_cell.angle_beta   90.00
_cell.angle_gamma   90.00
#
_symmetry.space_group_name_H-M   'P 1'
#
loop_
_entity.id
_entity.type
_entity.pdbx_description
1 polymer ?
#
loop_
_entity_poly.entity_id
_entity_poly.type
_entity_poly.pdbx_seq_one_letter_code
_entity_poly.pdbx_strand_id
1 'polypeptide(L)'
;MMGKISLYGTVIPIVLILLVGFILIGGWKYFLLIAGIVAAGKLLSKFLSNAWVNPILFLLFIAGMHYLIQDIYVTMIFAFSLILMRLIEIFINNKKIESVLAFIVMFSAALILEYSEELFHKEVEVSEAEVYPVEQEFEAVYDVVEYAVIKIEEKPKRITLHFAVERADSIEEIEELGKNFAEMVSIEISETQEIEGSDKESYGDLFVDYDLRIIIREETRKLSTGSKDTNEAKISWYVYEINY
;
A
#
# COMPACT_ATOMS: atom_id res chain seq x y z
N MET A 1 -54.26 -5.08 -18.51
CA MET A 1 -52.90 -5.60 -18.71
C MET A 1 -51.92 -4.52 -18.29
N MET A 2 -51.42 -4.55 -17.06
CA MET A 2 -50.37 -3.65 -16.58
C MET A 2 -49.01 -4.23 -16.99
N GLY A 3 -48.28 -3.51 -17.84
CA GLY A 3 -46.99 -3.92 -18.34
C GLY A 3 -45.98 -4.06 -17.21
N LYS A 4 -45.40 -5.25 -17.06
CA LYS A 4 -44.17 -5.46 -16.30
C LYS A 4 -43.05 -4.72 -17.02
N ILE A 5 -42.86 -3.44 -16.70
CA ILE A 5 -41.63 -2.73 -17.06
C ILE A 5 -40.51 -3.50 -16.37
N SER A 6 -39.67 -4.15 -17.18
CA SER A 6 -38.74 -5.17 -16.72
C SER A 6 -37.73 -4.55 -15.77
N LEU A 7 -37.62 -5.11 -14.55
CA LEU A 7 -36.62 -4.72 -13.54
C LEU A 7 -35.19 -4.68 -14.10
N TYR A 8 -34.92 -5.42 -15.18
CA TYR A 8 -33.66 -5.46 -15.90
C TYR A 8 -33.23 -4.11 -16.50
N GLY A 9 -34.17 -3.24 -16.87
CA GLY A 9 -33.86 -1.95 -17.51
C GLY A 9 -33.16 -0.93 -16.60
N THR A 10 -33.37 -1.04 -15.28
CA THR A 10 -32.79 -0.13 -14.28
C THR A 10 -31.57 -0.74 -13.59
N VAL A 11 -31.51 -2.07 -13.46
CA VAL A 11 -30.37 -2.76 -12.83
C VAL A 11 -29.12 -2.70 -13.71
N ILE A 12 -29.26 -2.84 -15.03
CA ILE A 12 -28.13 -2.86 -15.97
C ILE A 12 -27.35 -1.53 -15.97
N PRO A 13 -27.98 -0.34 -16.05
CA PRO A 13 -27.27 0.94 -15.97
C PRO A 13 -26.58 1.16 -14.63
N ILE A 14 -27.20 0.76 -13.51
CA ILE A 14 -26.60 0.91 -12.17
C ILE A 14 -25.36 0.02 -12.05
N VAL A 15 -25.45 -1.24 -12.49
CA VAL A 15 -24.30 -2.15 -12.52
C VAL A 15 -23.20 -1.59 -13.43
N LEU A 16 -23.53 -1.04 -14.60
CA LEU A 16 -22.55 -0.42 -15.50
C LEU A 16 -21.87 0.81 -14.90
N ILE A 17 -22.61 1.69 -14.21
CA ILE A 17 -22.05 2.87 -13.55
C ILE A 17 -21.10 2.44 -12.42
N LEU A 18 -21.50 1.46 -11.62
CA LEU A 18 -20.65 0.89 -10.56
C LEU A 18 -19.40 0.21 -11.14
N LEU A 19 -19.54 -0.50 -12.25
CA LEU A 19 -18.43 -1.19 -12.92
C LEU A 19 -17.44 -0.19 -13.54
N VAL A 20 -17.93 0.89 -14.14
CA VAL A 20 -17.10 1.99 -14.65
C VAL A 20 -16.42 2.73 -13.50
N GLY A 21 -17.14 3.01 -12.42
CA GLY A 21 -16.55 3.59 -11.19
C GLY A 21 -15.43 2.73 -10.63
N PHE A 22 -15.67 1.42 -10.51
CA PHE A 22 -14.69 0.44 -10.05
C PHE A 22 -13.46 0.33 -10.97
N ILE A 23 -13.64 0.43 -12.29
CA ILE A 23 -12.51 0.46 -13.25
C ILE A 23 -11.68 1.75 -13.10
N LEU A 24 -12.33 2.90 -12.91
CA LEU A 24 -11.68 4.22 -12.83
C LEU A 24 -10.82 4.36 -11.56
N ILE A 25 -11.19 3.72 -10.45
CA ILE A 25 -10.44 3.76 -9.17
C ILE A 25 -9.31 2.71 -9.08
N GLY A 26 -8.90 2.10 -10.20
CA GLY A 26 -7.80 1.12 -10.20
C GLY A 26 -8.24 -0.35 -10.18
N GLY A 27 -9.55 -0.62 -10.18
CA GLY A 27 -10.10 -1.98 -10.13
C GLY A 27 -9.84 -2.85 -11.37
N TRP A 28 -9.21 -2.30 -12.41
CA TRP A 28 -8.81 -3.01 -13.63
C TRP A 28 -7.83 -4.17 -13.35
N LYS A 29 -7.00 -4.08 -12.30
CA LYS A 29 -6.10 -5.17 -11.87
C LYS A 29 -6.89 -6.43 -11.49
N TYR A 30 -8.04 -6.27 -10.82
CA TYR A 30 -8.93 -7.38 -10.49
C TYR A 30 -9.63 -7.98 -11.71
N PHE A 31 -9.97 -7.16 -12.72
CA PHE A 31 -10.49 -7.67 -13.99
C PHE A 31 -9.47 -8.53 -14.73
N LEU A 32 -8.20 -8.12 -14.75
CA LEU A 32 -7.13 -8.92 -15.33
C LEU A 32 -6.90 -10.22 -14.56
N LEU A 33 -6.95 -10.18 -13.22
CA LEU A 33 -6.88 -11.38 -12.39
C LEU A 33 -8.01 -12.36 -12.75
N ILE A 34 -9.26 -11.89 -12.80
CA ILE A 34 -10.42 -12.71 -13.17
C ILE A 34 -10.26 -13.27 -14.58
N ALA A 35 -9.85 -12.45 -15.56
CA ALA A 35 -9.63 -12.88 -16.93
C ALA A 35 -8.52 -13.96 -17.03
N GLY A 36 -7.42 -13.79 -16.29
CA GLY A 36 -6.33 -14.75 -16.18
C GLY A 36 -6.79 -16.08 -15.60
N ILE A 37 -7.61 -16.06 -14.55
CA ILE A 37 -8.17 -17.26 -13.91
C ILE A 37 -9.14 -17.97 -14.85
N VAL A 38 -9.98 -17.24 -15.58
CA VAL A 38 -10.88 -17.84 -16.58
C VAL A 38 -10.08 -18.50 -17.71
N ALA A 39 -9.02 -17.86 -18.18
CA ALA A 39 -8.13 -18.43 -19.20
C ALA A 39 -7.40 -19.69 -18.69
N ALA A 40 -6.85 -19.64 -17.47
CA ALA A 40 -6.22 -20.76 -16.80
C ALA A 40 -7.22 -21.92 -16.59
N GLY A 41 -8.45 -21.62 -16.21
CA GLY A 41 -9.51 -22.61 -16.05
C GLY A 41 -9.84 -23.35 -17.33
N LYS A 42 -9.98 -22.63 -18.46
CA LYS A 42 -10.19 -23.23 -19.78
C LYS A 42 -9.02 -24.10 -20.24
N LEU A 43 -7.81 -23.76 -19.84
CA LEU A 43 -6.61 -24.55 -20.13
C LEU A 43 -6.56 -25.81 -19.28
N LEU A 44 -6.72 -25.68 -17.96
CA LEU A 44 -6.69 -26.79 -17.00
C LEU A 44 -7.82 -27.79 -17.25
N SER A 45 -9.01 -27.34 -17.67
CA SER A 45 -10.14 -28.21 -18.01
C SER A 45 -9.88 -29.11 -19.22
N LYS A 46 -8.83 -28.87 -20.01
CA LYS A 46 -8.41 -29.79 -21.08
C LYS A 46 -7.65 -31.01 -20.54
N PHE A 47 -7.08 -30.91 -19.34
CA PHE A 47 -6.17 -31.91 -18.78
C PHE A 47 -6.70 -32.55 -17.50
N LEU A 48 -7.54 -31.84 -16.75
CA LEU A 48 -8.04 -32.24 -15.44
C LEU A 48 -9.56 -32.25 -15.40
N SER A 49 -10.13 -33.07 -14.51
CA SER A 49 -11.57 -33.05 -14.25
C SER A 49 -11.97 -31.81 -13.43
N ASN A 50 -13.25 -31.43 -13.50
CA ASN A 50 -13.79 -30.29 -12.75
C ASN A 50 -13.57 -30.39 -11.22
N ALA A 51 -13.44 -31.60 -10.69
CA ALA A 51 -13.16 -31.84 -9.28
C ALA A 51 -11.76 -31.34 -8.86
N TRP A 52 -10.81 -31.28 -9.78
CA TRP A 52 -9.44 -30.77 -9.56
C TRP A 52 -9.28 -29.33 -10.06
N VAL A 53 -9.93 -28.98 -11.16
CA VAL A 53 -9.87 -27.62 -11.73
C VAL A 53 -10.42 -26.59 -10.75
N ASN A 54 -11.58 -26.85 -10.14
CA ASN A 54 -12.24 -25.86 -9.28
C ASN A 54 -11.45 -25.50 -8.01
N PRO A 55 -10.86 -26.46 -7.25
CA PRO A 55 -9.97 -26.12 -6.14
C PRO A 55 -8.73 -25.35 -6.57
N ILE A 56 -8.10 -25.71 -7.70
CA ILE A 56 -6.90 -25.02 -8.21
C ILE A 56 -7.22 -23.56 -8.56
N LEU A 57 -8.33 -23.32 -9.25
CA LEU A 57 -8.77 -21.96 -9.59
C LEU A 57 -9.14 -21.14 -8.36
N PHE A 58 -9.72 -21.77 -7.34
CA PHE A 58 -10.04 -21.12 -6.08
C PHE A 58 -8.76 -20.67 -5.33
N LEU A 59 -7.75 -21.54 -5.26
CA LEU A 59 -6.46 -21.20 -4.66
C LEU A 59 -5.72 -20.11 -5.46
N LEU A 60 -5.73 -20.19 -6.80
CA LEU A 60 -5.15 -19.15 -7.66
C LEU A 60 -5.86 -17.81 -7.49
N PHE A 61 -7.18 -17.81 -7.28
CA PHE A 61 -7.92 -16.58 -6.98
C PHE A 61 -7.52 -15.98 -5.65
N ILE A 62 -7.42 -16.78 -4.58
CA ILE A 62 -6.97 -16.30 -3.27
C ILE A 62 -5.53 -15.77 -3.36
N ALA A 63 -4.63 -16.51 -3.99
CA ALA A 63 -3.23 -16.09 -4.14
C ALA A 63 -3.09 -14.80 -4.95
N GLY A 64 -3.86 -14.66 -6.04
CA GLY A 64 -3.87 -13.43 -6.83
C GLY A 64 -4.52 -12.24 -6.11
N MET A 65 -5.56 -12.47 -5.32
CA MET A 65 -6.14 -11.44 -4.46
C MET A 65 -5.15 -11.00 -3.39
N HIS A 66 -4.44 -11.94 -2.75
CA HIS A 66 -3.39 -11.63 -1.78
C HIS A 66 -2.26 -10.81 -2.41
N TYR A 67 -1.80 -11.19 -3.60
CA TYR A 67 -0.79 -10.43 -4.33
C TYR A 67 -1.24 -8.99 -4.65
N LEU A 68 -2.53 -8.77 -4.89
CA LEU A 68 -3.07 -7.43 -5.18
C LEU A 68 -3.32 -6.59 -3.93
N ILE A 69 -3.72 -7.22 -2.82
CA ILE A 69 -4.09 -6.55 -1.58
C ILE A 69 -2.88 -6.35 -0.67
N GLN A 70 -1.90 -7.25 -0.72
CA GLN A 70 -0.70 -7.30 0.14
C GLN A 70 -0.98 -7.33 1.65
N ASP A 71 -2.23 -7.44 2.06
CA ASP A 71 -2.64 -7.64 3.45
C ASP A 71 -3.22 -9.05 3.66
N ILE A 72 -2.62 -9.80 4.59
CA ILE A 72 -3.02 -11.17 4.91
C ILE A 72 -4.38 -11.26 5.63
N TYR A 73 -4.73 -10.30 6.48
CA TYR A 73 -5.99 -10.28 7.22
C TYR A 73 -7.17 -10.00 6.29
N VAL A 74 -7.02 -9.05 5.38
CA VAL A 74 -8.03 -8.73 4.37
C VAL A 74 -8.23 -9.91 3.42
N THR A 75 -7.12 -10.55 3.00
CA THR A 75 -7.16 -11.77 2.19
C THR A 75 -7.90 -12.90 2.91
N MET A 76 -7.64 -13.10 4.21
CA MET A 76 -8.31 -14.12 5.02
C MET A 76 -9.82 -13.86 5.15
N ILE A 77 -10.23 -12.62 5.39
CA ILE A 77 -11.64 -12.24 5.46
C ILE A 77 -12.34 -12.51 4.12
N PHE A 78 -11.69 -12.15 3.02
CA PHE A 78 -12.22 -12.37 1.67
C PHE A 78 -12.35 -13.87 1.36
N ALA A 79 -11.31 -14.66 1.63
CA ALA A 79 -11.34 -16.11 1.47
C ALA A 79 -12.43 -16.76 2.32
N PHE A 80 -12.57 -16.35 3.59
CA PHE A 80 -13.61 -16.83 4.49
C PHE A 80 -15.01 -16.48 3.97
N SER A 81 -15.19 -15.26 3.44
CA SER A 81 -16.45 -14.82 2.83
C SER A 81 -16.86 -15.69 1.64
N LEU A 82 -15.91 -16.04 0.76
CA LEU A 82 -16.18 -16.94 -0.37
C LEU A 82 -16.53 -18.37 0.07
N ILE A 83 -15.87 -18.88 1.10
CA ILE A 83 -16.19 -20.19 1.68
C ILE A 83 -17.60 -20.15 2.27
N LEU A 84 -17.92 -19.10 3.02
CA LEU A 84 -19.23 -18.91 3.62
C LEU A 84 -20.33 -18.82 2.56
N MET A 85 -20.09 -18.11 1.46
CA MET A 85 -20.98 -18.07 0.29
C MET A 85 -21.30 -19.45 -0.26
N ARG A 86 -20.26 -20.27 -0.44
CA ARG A 86 -20.42 -21.63 -0.96
C ARG A 86 -21.16 -22.53 0.02
N LEU A 87 -20.97 -22.35 1.32
CA LEU A 87 -21.73 -23.05 2.35
C LEU A 87 -23.20 -22.60 2.36
N ILE A 88 -23.48 -21.31 2.23
CA ILE A 88 -24.84 -20.77 2.13
C ILE A 88 -25.59 -21.41 0.96
N GLU A 89 -24.97 -21.53 -0.21
CA GLU A 89 -25.55 -22.18 -1.39
C GLU A 89 -25.90 -23.65 -1.15
N ILE A 90 -25.07 -24.38 -0.39
CA ILE A 90 -25.27 -25.80 -0.09
C ILE A 90 -26.38 -26.01 0.96
N PHE A 91 -26.45 -25.17 1.98
CA PHE A 91 -27.33 -25.37 3.14
C PHE A 91 -28.70 -24.67 3.02
N ILE A 92 -28.84 -23.64 2.17
CA ILE A 92 -30.08 -22.86 2.05
C ILE A 92 -30.83 -23.24 0.77
N ASN A 93 -31.90 -24.00 0.91
CA ASN A 93 -32.80 -24.34 -0.21
C ASN A 93 -33.69 -23.16 -0.67
N ASN A 94 -33.85 -22.11 0.16
CA ASN A 94 -34.65 -20.95 -0.21
C ASN A 94 -33.81 -19.92 -0.96
N LYS A 95 -33.94 -19.93 -2.30
CA LYS A 95 -33.23 -19.02 -3.23
C LYS A 95 -33.34 -17.53 -2.89
N LYS A 96 -34.44 -17.08 -2.26
CA LYS A 96 -34.58 -15.68 -1.82
C LYS A 96 -33.69 -15.37 -0.61
N ILE A 97 -33.64 -16.27 0.36
CA ILE A 97 -32.81 -16.11 1.57
C ILE A 97 -31.33 -16.25 1.21
N GLU A 98 -31.00 -17.21 0.34
CA GLU A 98 -29.66 -17.38 -0.24
C GLU A 98 -29.18 -16.07 -0.91
N SER A 99 -30.02 -15.46 -1.76
CA SER A 99 -29.67 -14.20 -2.45
C SER A 99 -29.44 -13.02 -1.50
N VAL A 100 -30.21 -12.92 -0.41
CA VAL A 100 -30.06 -11.85 0.59
C VAL A 100 -28.78 -12.03 1.39
N LEU A 101 -28.51 -13.25 1.86
CA LEU A 101 -27.26 -13.55 2.57
C LEU A 101 -26.05 -13.38 1.66
N ALA A 102 -26.17 -13.77 0.39
CA ALA A 102 -25.14 -13.56 -0.61
C ALA A 102 -24.80 -12.08 -0.81
N PHE A 103 -25.83 -11.24 -0.91
CA PHE A 103 -25.66 -9.80 -1.00
C PHE A 103 -24.98 -9.23 0.25
N ILE A 104 -25.41 -9.63 1.46
CA ILE A 104 -24.80 -9.16 2.71
C ILE A 104 -23.32 -9.52 2.78
N VAL A 105 -22.95 -10.77 2.47
CA VAL A 105 -21.55 -11.23 2.52
C VAL A 105 -20.69 -10.49 1.49
N MET A 106 -21.17 -10.36 0.25
CA MET A 106 -20.44 -9.64 -0.80
C MET A 106 -20.30 -8.15 -0.50
N PHE A 107 -21.35 -7.52 0.06
CA PHE A 107 -21.32 -6.11 0.44
C PHE A 107 -20.37 -5.86 1.62
N SER A 108 -20.39 -6.71 2.65
CA SER A 108 -19.44 -6.64 3.75
C SER A 108 -18.01 -6.86 3.29
N ALA A 109 -17.75 -7.81 2.38
CA ALA A 109 -16.42 -8.01 1.81
C ALA A 109 -15.96 -6.81 0.97
N ALA A 110 -16.86 -6.20 0.20
CA ALA A 110 -16.56 -4.98 -0.56
C ALA A 110 -16.24 -3.80 0.35
N LEU A 111 -17.01 -3.60 1.43
CA LEU A 111 -16.70 -2.57 2.43
C LEU A 111 -15.36 -2.84 3.10
N ILE A 112 -15.05 -4.08 3.46
CA ILE A 112 -13.76 -4.40 4.08
C ILE A 112 -12.61 -4.16 3.09
N LEU A 113 -12.78 -4.42 1.79
CA LEU A 113 -11.78 -4.11 0.76
C LEU A 113 -11.64 -2.61 0.48
N GLU A 114 -12.73 -1.86 0.56
CA GLU A 114 -12.72 -0.41 0.30
C GLU A 114 -12.11 0.36 1.48
N TYR A 115 -12.38 -0.09 2.71
CA TYR A 115 -11.85 0.52 3.93
C TYR A 115 -10.64 -0.23 4.50
N SER A 116 -10.11 -1.25 3.83
CA SER A 116 -9.00 -2.04 4.38
C SER A 116 -7.75 -1.21 4.56
N GLU A 117 -7.46 -0.33 3.60
CA GLU A 117 -6.30 0.55 3.69
C GLU A 117 -6.37 1.43 4.94
N GLU A 118 -7.55 1.95 5.31
CA GLU A 118 -7.70 2.77 6.54
C GLU A 118 -7.86 1.93 7.82
N LEU A 119 -8.54 0.77 7.76
CA LEU A 119 -8.86 -0.05 8.93
C LEU A 119 -7.69 -0.92 9.40
N PHE A 120 -6.81 -1.32 8.48
CA PHE A 120 -5.67 -2.18 8.76
C PHE A 120 -4.33 -1.47 8.56
N HIS A 121 -4.34 -0.15 8.29
CA HIS A 121 -3.11 0.65 8.34
C HIS A 121 -2.45 0.47 9.71
N LYS A 122 -1.35 -0.27 9.74
CA LYS A 122 -0.58 -0.46 10.97
C LYS A 122 0.15 0.86 11.21
N GLU A 123 -0.31 1.60 12.20
CA GLU A 123 0.34 2.83 12.64
C GLU A 123 1.82 2.52 12.97
N VAL A 124 2.74 3.12 12.22
CA VAL A 124 4.17 2.88 12.41
C VAL A 124 4.63 3.60 13.68
N GLU A 125 5.16 2.85 14.64
CA GLU A 125 5.70 3.39 15.88
C GLU A 125 7.23 3.41 15.79
N VAL A 126 7.84 4.59 15.57
CA VAL A 126 9.31 4.65 15.45
C VAL A 126 9.93 4.92 16.82
N SER A 127 10.85 4.05 17.25
CA SER A 127 11.64 4.26 18.45
C SER A 127 13.06 4.73 18.15
N GLU A 128 13.66 5.51 19.05
CA GLU A 128 15.06 5.99 18.90
C GLU A 128 16.07 4.82 18.79
N ALA A 129 15.78 3.68 19.42
CA ALA A 129 16.65 2.52 19.40
C ALA A 129 16.73 1.83 18.03
N GLU A 130 15.66 1.93 17.22
CA GLU A 130 15.59 1.33 15.88
C GLU A 130 16.35 2.16 14.84
N VAL A 131 16.45 3.48 15.04
CA VAL A 131 17.06 4.39 14.06
C VAL A 131 18.54 4.67 14.30
N TYR A 132 19.03 4.44 15.53
CA TYR A 132 20.43 4.64 15.88
C TYR A 132 21.45 3.86 15.01
N PRO A 133 21.19 2.58 14.63
CA PRO A 133 22.08 1.87 13.70
C PRO A 133 22.18 2.56 12.33
N VAL A 134 21.10 3.19 11.87
CA VAL A 134 21.03 3.86 10.57
C VAL A 134 21.89 5.12 10.53
N GLU A 135 21.97 5.86 11.64
CA GLU A 135 22.87 7.03 11.77
C GLU A 135 24.32 6.60 11.52
N GLN A 136 24.76 5.52 12.18
CA GLN A 136 26.12 5.00 12.06
C GLN A 136 26.41 4.41 10.68
N GLU A 137 25.43 3.73 10.09
CA GLU A 137 25.58 3.18 8.75
C GLU A 137 25.68 4.29 7.71
N PHE A 138 24.85 5.33 7.81
CA PHE A 138 24.89 6.47 6.89
C PHE A 138 26.24 7.20 6.95
N GLU A 139 26.77 7.43 8.16
CA GLU A 139 28.12 7.98 8.35
C GLU A 139 29.22 7.08 7.77
N ALA A 140 29.08 5.75 7.87
CA ALA A 140 30.07 4.80 7.38
C ALA A 140 30.04 4.61 5.84
N VAL A 141 28.88 4.80 5.21
CA VAL A 141 28.70 4.66 3.75
C VAL A 141 29.17 5.92 3.01
N TYR A 142 29.00 7.10 3.60
CA TYR A 142 29.30 8.37 2.95
C TYR A 142 30.43 9.11 3.66
N ASP A 143 31.66 8.95 3.15
CA ASP A 143 32.89 9.58 3.66
C ASP A 143 32.80 11.12 3.81
N VAL A 144 31.86 11.76 3.10
CA VAL A 144 31.64 13.22 3.13
C VAL A 144 30.76 13.67 4.30
N VAL A 145 30.11 12.75 5.03
CA VAL A 145 29.21 13.04 6.14
C VAL A 145 30.00 13.06 7.45
N GLU A 146 29.99 14.21 8.13
CA GLU A 146 30.71 14.36 9.42
C GLU A 146 29.95 13.76 10.59
N TYR A 147 28.62 13.91 10.57
CA TYR A 147 27.71 13.36 11.55
C TYR A 147 26.31 13.25 10.97
N ALA A 148 25.52 12.31 11.48
CA ALA A 148 24.12 12.13 11.19
C ALA A 148 23.32 11.91 12.48
N VAL A 149 22.15 12.53 12.56
CA VAL A 149 21.24 12.44 13.71
C VAL A 149 19.81 12.39 13.20
N ILE A 150 19.04 11.46 13.74
CA ILE A 150 17.63 11.26 13.49
C ILE A 150 16.88 11.67 14.74
N LYS A 151 15.95 12.61 14.59
CA LYS A 151 15.05 13.02 15.66
C LYS A 151 13.63 12.65 15.30
N ILE A 152 12.99 11.92 16.21
CA ILE A 152 11.58 11.52 16.09
C ILE A 152 10.74 12.39 17.02
N GLU A 153 9.72 13.02 16.46
CA GLU A 153 8.69 13.73 17.21
C GLU A 153 7.40 12.93 17.08
N GLU A 154 6.86 12.40 18.18
CA GLU A 154 5.58 11.66 18.14
C GLU A 154 4.39 12.60 17.95
N LYS A 155 4.53 13.86 18.37
CA LYS A 155 3.48 14.90 18.29
C LYS A 155 4.11 16.27 18.00
N PRO A 156 4.07 16.78 16.76
CA PRO A 156 3.49 16.16 15.56
C PRO A 156 4.35 14.98 15.06
N LYS A 157 3.73 13.93 14.52
CA LYS A 157 4.42 12.79 13.89
C LYS A 157 5.38 13.27 12.81
N ARG A 158 6.65 13.41 13.17
CA ARG A 158 7.68 13.94 12.29
C ARG A 158 9.00 13.27 12.55
N ILE A 159 9.70 12.94 11.47
CA ILE A 159 11.08 12.49 11.49
C ILE A 159 11.93 13.60 10.89
N THR A 160 12.93 14.03 11.66
CA THR A 160 13.91 15.02 11.22
C THR A 160 15.26 14.36 11.07
N LEU A 161 15.76 14.33 9.85
CA LEU A 161 17.10 13.90 9.50
C LEU A 161 18.01 15.12 9.52
N HIS A 162 19.03 15.12 10.37
CA HIS A 162 20.00 16.20 10.47
C HIS A 162 21.40 15.63 10.26
N PHE A 163 22.10 16.10 9.24
CA PHE A 163 23.48 15.72 9.02
C PHE A 163 24.32 16.89 8.51
N ALA A 164 25.63 16.78 8.65
CA ALA A 164 26.57 17.74 8.11
C ALA A 164 27.48 17.09 7.08
N VAL A 165 27.86 17.86 6.07
CA VAL A 165 28.78 17.45 5.01
C VAL A 165 29.98 18.39 4.94
N GLU A 166 31.18 17.81 4.83
CA GLU A 166 32.43 18.56 4.70
C GLU A 166 32.43 19.36 3.39
N ARG A 167 32.02 18.70 2.30
CA ARG A 167 31.97 19.28 0.97
C ARG A 167 30.96 18.56 0.10
N ALA A 168 30.12 19.34 -0.58
CA ALA A 168 29.32 18.87 -1.70
C ALA A 168 29.71 19.63 -2.95
N ASP A 169 29.83 18.92 -4.08
CA ASP A 169 30.23 19.53 -5.35
C ASP A 169 29.04 20.15 -6.09
N SER A 170 27.80 19.78 -5.72
CA SER A 170 26.57 20.34 -6.29
C SER A 170 25.38 20.27 -5.33
N ILE A 171 24.32 21.03 -5.63
CA ILE A 171 23.06 20.95 -4.87
C ILE A 171 22.35 19.62 -5.13
N GLU A 172 22.44 19.09 -6.36
CA GLU A 172 21.84 17.82 -6.73
C GLU A 172 22.41 16.65 -5.90
N GLU A 173 23.71 16.66 -5.63
CA GLU A 173 24.37 15.68 -4.76
C GLU A 173 23.88 15.76 -3.30
N ILE A 174 23.65 16.98 -2.79
CA ILE A 174 23.09 17.20 -1.45
C ILE A 174 21.67 16.66 -1.36
N GLU A 175 20.86 16.94 -2.39
CA GLU A 175 19.50 16.41 -2.44
C GLU A 175 19.50 14.87 -2.50
N GLU A 176 20.40 14.28 -3.27
CA GLU A 176 20.55 12.82 -3.38
C GLU A 176 20.99 12.19 -2.06
N LEU A 177 21.96 12.77 -1.36
CA LEU A 177 22.36 12.32 -0.02
C LEU A 177 21.20 12.34 0.97
N GLY A 178 20.41 13.42 0.99
CA GLY A 178 19.24 13.50 1.88
C GLY A 178 18.15 12.48 1.52
N LYS A 179 17.96 12.21 0.23
CA LYS A 179 17.03 11.17 -0.24
C LYS A 179 17.49 9.78 0.18
N ASN A 180 18.76 9.47 -0.01
CA ASN A 180 19.34 8.19 0.37
C ASN A 180 19.26 7.97 1.88
N PHE A 181 19.48 9.01 2.69
CA PHE A 181 19.33 8.89 4.14
C PHE A 181 17.88 8.57 4.54
N ALA A 182 16.91 9.26 3.93
CA ALA A 182 15.49 8.99 4.17
C ALA A 182 15.10 7.56 3.74
N GLU A 183 15.62 7.09 2.62
CA GLU A 183 15.39 5.72 2.14
C GLU A 183 15.96 4.68 3.11
N MET A 184 17.21 4.84 3.57
CA MET A 184 17.81 3.94 4.56
C MET A 184 16.98 3.84 5.84
N VAL A 185 16.51 4.98 6.37
CA VAL A 185 15.64 5.02 7.55
C VAL A 185 14.33 4.28 7.29
N SER A 186 13.72 4.48 6.12
CA SER A 186 12.48 3.79 5.78
C SER A 186 12.67 2.28 5.65
N ILE A 187 13.78 1.82 5.06
CA ILE A 187 14.06 0.39 4.89
C ILE A 187 14.22 -0.27 6.26
N GLU A 188 15.08 0.26 7.12
CA GLU A 188 15.35 -0.31 8.45
C GLU A 188 14.08 -0.46 9.29
N ILE A 189 13.23 0.58 9.32
CA ILE A 189 11.98 0.57 10.08
C ILE A 189 10.98 -0.42 9.45
N SER A 190 10.91 -0.46 8.12
CA SER A 190 10.01 -1.38 7.42
C SER A 190 10.40 -2.84 7.67
N GLU A 191 11.69 -3.14 7.69
CA GLU A 191 12.21 -4.48 7.98
C GLU A 191 11.98 -4.87 9.45
N THR A 192 12.22 -3.95 10.38
CA THR A 192 12.05 -4.22 11.82
C THR A 192 10.59 -4.46 12.20
N GLN A 193 9.65 -3.78 11.54
CA GLN A 193 8.22 -3.87 11.87
C GLN A 193 7.39 -4.71 10.91
N GLU A 194 8.04 -5.41 9.98
CA GLU A 194 7.41 -6.23 8.93
C GLU A 194 6.34 -5.46 8.14
N ILE A 195 6.61 -4.19 7.81
CA ILE A 195 5.70 -3.37 7.02
C ILE A 195 5.80 -3.82 5.56
N GLU A 196 4.75 -4.50 5.06
CA GLU A 196 4.64 -4.94 3.68
C GLU A 196 3.97 -3.85 2.81
N GLY A 197 4.80 -2.99 2.22
CA GLY A 197 4.36 -1.95 1.27
C GLY A 197 4.61 -2.30 -0.19
N SER A 198 3.81 -1.70 -1.08
CA SER A 198 3.95 -1.89 -2.54
C SER A 198 5.20 -1.22 -3.14
N ASP A 199 5.89 -0.35 -2.38
CA ASP A 199 6.95 0.50 -2.91
C ASP A 199 8.09 0.74 -1.90
N LYS A 200 8.86 -0.32 -1.59
CA LYS A 200 10.04 -0.25 -0.69
C LYS A 200 11.15 0.67 -1.20
N GLU A 201 11.16 1.02 -2.49
CA GLU A 201 12.20 1.79 -3.17
C GLU A 201 11.88 3.31 -3.26
N SER A 202 10.76 3.81 -2.70
CA SER A 202 10.34 5.23 -2.82
C SER A 202 10.19 5.98 -1.48
N TYR A 203 11.18 5.86 -0.59
CA TYR A 203 11.12 6.35 0.80
C TYR A 203 10.08 5.60 1.68
N GLY A 204 9.50 4.51 1.16
CA GLY A 204 8.59 3.57 1.82
C GLY A 204 7.33 4.17 2.48
N ASP A 205 6.55 3.28 3.10
CA ASP A 205 5.27 3.62 3.74
C ASP A 205 5.45 4.48 5.00
N LEU A 206 6.66 4.55 5.56
CA LEU A 206 6.96 5.32 6.78
C LEU A 206 6.56 6.80 6.64
N PHE A 207 6.94 7.44 5.53
CA PHE A 207 6.64 8.86 5.30
C PHE A 207 5.25 9.08 4.69
N VAL A 208 4.39 8.06 4.69
CA VAL A 208 2.93 8.23 4.55
C VAL A 208 2.34 8.67 5.91
N ASP A 209 2.93 8.20 7.01
CA ASP A 209 2.46 8.49 8.37
C ASP A 209 3.21 9.63 9.08
N TYR A 210 4.45 9.88 8.67
CA TYR A 210 5.32 10.89 9.28
C TYR A 210 5.67 11.99 8.28
N ASP A 211 5.61 13.23 8.74
CA ASP A 211 6.26 14.33 8.04
C ASP A 211 7.78 14.08 8.03
N LEU A 212 8.41 14.32 6.89
CA LEU A 212 9.87 14.26 6.76
C LEU A 212 10.45 15.67 6.71
N ARG A 213 11.45 15.91 7.54
CA ARG A 213 12.35 17.07 7.42
C ARG A 213 13.78 16.62 7.28
N ILE A 214 14.49 17.23 6.36
CA ILE A 214 15.91 17.01 6.13
C ILE A 214 16.60 18.34 6.33
N ILE A 215 17.61 18.38 7.19
CA ILE A 215 18.41 19.56 7.48
C ILE A 215 19.86 19.20 7.25
N ILE A 216 20.47 19.85 6.26
CA ILE A 216 21.83 19.57 5.83
C ILE A 216 22.67 20.82 6.05
N ARG A 217 23.65 20.72 6.94
CA ARG A 217 24.62 21.78 7.17
C ARG A 217 25.85 21.54 6.32
N GLU A 218 26.22 22.53 5.52
CA GLU A 218 27.47 22.54 4.77
C GLU A 218 28.50 23.42 5.49
N GLU A 219 29.80 23.07 5.46
CA GLU A 219 30.86 23.91 6.01
C GLU A 219 30.87 25.34 5.43
N THR A 220 30.38 25.51 4.20
CA THR A 220 30.43 26.77 3.44
C THR A 220 29.39 27.82 3.84
N ARG A 221 28.75 27.69 5.02
CA ARG A 221 27.66 28.55 5.52
C ARG A 221 26.35 28.44 4.72
N LYS A 222 26.20 27.34 3.98
CA LYS A 222 24.95 26.99 3.31
C LYS A 222 24.16 26.01 4.18
N LEU A 223 22.86 26.21 4.17
CA LEU A 223 21.89 25.34 4.82
C LEU A 223 20.92 24.86 3.76
N SER A 224 20.94 23.57 3.48
CA SER A 224 20.03 22.93 2.55
C SER A 224 18.96 22.19 3.35
N THR A 225 17.69 22.43 3.03
CA THR A 225 16.56 21.81 3.75
C THR A 225 15.62 21.13 2.77
N GLY A 226 15.29 19.88 3.06
CA GLY A 226 14.23 19.13 2.39
C GLY A 226 13.01 18.99 3.29
N SER A 227 11.80 19.08 2.74
CA SER A 227 10.58 18.77 3.47
C SER A 227 9.60 17.99 2.61
N LYS A 228 8.92 17.01 3.21
CA LYS A 228 7.79 16.30 2.62
C LYS A 228 6.73 16.13 3.72
N ASP A 229 5.58 16.73 3.50
CA ASP A 229 4.42 16.49 4.37
C ASP A 229 3.74 15.16 3.95
N THR A 230 3.00 14.53 4.86
CA THR A 230 2.34 13.22 4.62
C THR A 230 1.51 13.13 3.34
N ASN A 231 0.97 14.25 2.85
CA ASN A 231 0.15 14.31 1.63
C ASN A 231 0.93 14.65 0.35
N GLU A 232 2.25 14.81 0.41
CA GLU A 232 3.07 15.21 -0.72
C GLU A 232 3.82 14.03 -1.36
N ALA A 233 3.85 13.99 -2.70
CA ALA A 233 4.52 12.91 -3.44
C ALA A 233 6.04 13.10 -3.57
N LYS A 234 6.59 14.29 -3.25
CA LYS A 234 8.00 14.63 -3.48
C LYS A 234 8.52 15.53 -2.36
N ILE A 235 9.81 15.40 -2.07
CA ILE A 235 10.53 16.31 -1.18
C ILE A 235 10.73 17.65 -1.89
N SER A 236 10.32 18.73 -1.23
CA SER A 236 10.57 20.10 -1.64
C SER A 236 11.88 20.60 -1.02
N TRP A 237 12.74 21.21 -1.82
CA TRP A 237 14.08 21.64 -1.41
C TRP A 237 14.22 23.17 -1.38
N TYR A 238 14.90 23.66 -0.35
CA TYR A 238 15.22 25.07 -0.16
C TYR A 238 16.67 25.20 0.30
N VAL A 239 17.39 26.17 -0.25
CA VAL A 239 18.78 26.47 0.14
C VAL A 239 18.86 27.89 0.67
N TYR A 240 19.46 28.02 1.84
CA TYR A 240 19.66 29.27 2.53
C TYR A 240 21.14 29.56 2.66
N GLU A 241 21.54 30.81 2.40
CA GLU A 241 22.85 31.33 2.79
C GLU A 241 22.75 31.94 4.18
N ILE A 242 23.56 31.46 5.12
CA ILE A 242 23.61 31.99 6.48
C ILE A 242 24.53 33.22 6.50
N ASN A 243 23.92 34.41 6.51
CA ASN A 243 24.61 35.68 6.75
C ASN A 243 24.67 35.95 8.26
N TYR A 244 25.88 36.14 8.81
CA TYR A 244 26.10 36.57 10.19
C TYR A 244 25.90 38.09 10.36
#